data_AF-A0A9D8QW35-F1
#
_entry.id   AF-A0A9D8QW35-F1
#
_cell.length_a   1.000
_cell.length_b   1.000
_cell.length_c   1.000
_cell.angle_alpha   90.00
_cell.angle_beta   90.00
_cell.angle_gamma   90.00
#
_symmetry.space_group_name_H-M   'P 1'
#
loop_
_entity.id
_entity.type
_entity.pdbx_description
1 polymer ?
#
loop_
_entity_poly.entity_id
_entity_poly.type
_entity_poly.pdbx_seq_one_letter_code
_entity_poly.pdbx_strand_id
1 'polypeptide(L)'
;MEKIAQTALIFALLAGAAVPCAPLLQAAEQVVIRRQAAEEYREPETDILFPARIDSFEKVMVRINPDPEVGTGVSYEDENGSLADVYIYRNAESFDEHAEKAFRRLLDAPKKSSLIRSSEALGEPENAEGVFIARFRMAVDGETLVSRLILFEKNGYYVKIRITNPETVEQEDGLAPRFAETFLKQKNTTEKNTITSGAEK
;
A
#
# COMPACT_ATOMS: atom_id res chain seq x y z
N MET A 1 -6.11 -18.01 14.47
CA MET A 1 -6.52 -16.59 14.53
C MET A 1 -5.47 -15.69 15.16
N GLU A 2 -4.69 -16.11 16.18
CA GLU A 2 -3.58 -15.28 16.73
C GLU A 2 -2.42 -15.00 15.77
N LYS A 3 -2.10 -15.92 14.84
CA LYS A 3 -0.97 -15.76 13.91
C LYS A 3 -1.14 -14.63 12.88
N ILE A 4 -2.38 -14.40 12.42
CA ILE A 4 -2.69 -13.37 11.40
C ILE A 4 -2.45 -11.96 11.96
N ALA A 5 -2.76 -11.76 13.26
CA ALA A 5 -2.55 -10.49 13.95
C ALA A 5 -1.05 -10.14 14.14
N GLN A 6 -0.17 -11.14 14.26
CA GLN A 6 1.27 -10.92 14.32
C GLN A 6 1.83 -10.49 12.96
N THR A 7 1.39 -11.12 11.86
CA THR A 7 1.84 -10.75 10.51
C THR A 7 1.43 -9.33 10.13
N ALA A 8 0.21 -8.90 10.46
CA ALA A 8 -0.26 -7.53 10.22
C ALA A 8 0.54 -6.45 11.00
N LEU A 9 1.08 -6.79 12.18
CA LEU A 9 1.87 -5.88 12.99
C LEU A 9 3.29 -5.66 12.43
N ILE A 10 3.86 -6.64 11.74
CA ILE A 10 5.21 -6.58 11.14
C ILE A 10 5.23 -5.64 9.93
N PHE A 11 4.13 -5.57 9.18
CA PHE A 11 4.04 -4.74 7.96
C PHE A 11 3.87 -3.25 8.27
N ALA A 12 3.29 -2.90 9.42
CA ALA A 12 3.22 -1.52 9.91
C ALA A 12 4.62 -0.93 10.22
N LEU A 13 5.57 -1.77 10.67
CA LEU A 13 6.94 -1.34 11.00
C LEU A 13 7.78 -0.96 9.78
N LEU A 14 7.46 -1.47 8.58
CA LEU A 14 8.15 -1.09 7.33
C LEU A 14 7.55 0.17 6.67
N ALA A 15 6.37 0.61 7.11
CA ALA A 15 5.74 1.86 6.68
C ALA A 15 6.13 3.06 7.56
N GLY A 16 6.83 2.83 8.68
CA GLY A 16 7.24 3.87 9.62
C GLY A 16 8.46 4.64 9.15
N ALA A 17 8.29 5.96 8.99
CA ALA A 17 9.37 6.93 8.81
C ALA A 17 10.44 6.78 9.91
N ALA A 18 11.69 6.59 9.50
CA ALA A 18 12.85 6.73 10.38
C ALA A 18 13.37 8.17 10.27
N VAL A 19 12.95 9.03 11.19
CA VAL A 19 13.67 10.25 11.56
C VAL A 19 14.73 9.86 12.60
N PRO A 20 15.99 10.31 12.50
CA PRO A 20 17.05 9.93 13.44
C PRO A 20 16.87 10.59 14.82
N CYS A 21 17.31 9.88 15.87
CA CYS A 21 17.25 10.21 17.29
C CYS A 21 17.62 11.65 17.68
N ALA A 22 16.78 12.26 18.54
CA ALA A 22 17.16 12.94 19.79
C ALA A 22 15.90 13.14 20.69
N PRO A 23 16.03 13.27 22.02
CA PRO A 23 15.05 12.77 22.98
C PRO A 23 14.02 13.80 23.49
N LEU A 24 12.91 13.25 23.98
CA LEU A 24 11.93 13.77 24.94
C LEU A 24 10.84 14.74 24.46
N LEU A 25 9.62 14.30 24.78
CA LEU A 25 8.34 14.99 24.97
C LEU A 25 7.39 15.05 23.78
N GLN A 26 6.18 14.58 24.08
CA GLN A 26 4.98 14.44 23.25
C GLN A 26 5.05 13.38 22.16
N ALA A 27 4.67 12.16 22.57
CA ALA A 27 3.79 11.35 21.75
C ALA A 27 2.60 12.25 21.34
N ALA A 28 2.71 12.90 20.18
CA ALA A 28 1.54 13.39 19.49
C ALA A 28 0.67 12.14 19.29
N GLU A 29 -0.46 12.08 19.96
CA GLU A 29 -1.54 11.16 19.61
C GLU A 29 -1.84 11.41 18.13
N GLN A 30 -1.20 10.63 17.26
CA GLN A 30 -1.56 10.57 15.86
C GLN A 30 -3.01 10.15 15.85
N VAL A 31 -3.90 11.06 15.46
CA VAL A 31 -5.34 10.81 15.37
C VAL A 31 -5.55 9.83 14.22
N VAL A 32 -5.37 8.54 14.50
CA VAL A 32 -5.69 7.45 13.57
C VAL A 32 -7.20 7.30 13.58
N ILE A 33 -7.86 7.94 12.62
CA ILE A 33 -9.30 7.71 12.42
C ILE A 33 -9.46 6.32 11.81
N ARG A 34 -10.03 5.40 12.59
CA ARG A 34 -10.42 4.06 12.12
C ARG A 34 -11.85 4.13 11.60
N ARG A 35 -12.06 3.90 10.31
CA ARG A 35 -13.40 3.77 9.72
C ARG A 35 -13.85 2.31 9.73
N GLN A 36 -15.16 2.09 9.69
CA GLN A 36 -15.71 0.73 9.61
C GLN A 36 -15.30 0.10 8.27
N ALA A 37 -14.78 -1.12 8.37
CA ALA A 37 -14.32 -1.97 7.27
C ALA A 37 -15.38 -2.24 6.19
N ALA A 38 -16.64 -2.36 6.61
CA ALA A 38 -17.74 -2.85 5.77
C ALA A 38 -18.30 -1.83 4.77
N GLU A 39 -17.96 -0.54 4.90
CA GLU A 39 -18.43 0.51 4.00
C GLU A 39 -17.36 0.87 2.97
N GLU A 40 -17.76 1.32 1.78
CA GLU A 40 -16.83 1.92 0.83
C GLU A 40 -16.15 3.16 1.43
N TYR A 41 -14.91 3.44 1.02
CA TYR A 41 -14.19 4.64 1.43
C TYR A 41 -13.66 5.34 0.18
N ARG A 42 -13.97 6.61 0.03
CA ARG A 42 -13.42 7.46 -1.04
C ARG A 42 -12.39 8.39 -0.44
N GLU A 43 -11.15 8.29 -0.90
CA GLU A 43 -10.07 9.14 -0.41
C GLU A 43 -10.22 10.54 -1.01
N PRO A 44 -10.34 11.58 -0.17
CA PRO A 44 -10.80 12.90 -0.62
C PRO A 44 -9.83 13.62 -1.56
N GLU A 45 -8.52 13.37 -1.46
CA GLU A 45 -7.50 14.10 -2.20
C GLU A 45 -7.24 13.51 -3.60
N THR A 46 -7.28 12.17 -3.68
CA THR A 46 -7.03 11.41 -4.90
C THR A 46 -8.30 10.92 -5.58
N ASP A 47 -9.45 11.01 -4.93
CA ASP A 47 -10.74 10.45 -5.40
C ASP A 47 -10.70 8.92 -5.62
N ILE A 48 -9.71 8.22 -5.05
CA ILE A 48 -9.63 6.77 -5.14
C ILE A 48 -10.73 6.16 -4.29
N LEU A 49 -11.54 5.32 -4.92
CA LEU A 49 -12.53 4.49 -4.27
C LEU A 49 -11.89 3.19 -3.78
N PHE A 50 -12.08 2.92 -2.50
CA PHE A 50 -11.74 1.71 -1.78
C PHE A 50 -13.03 0.95 -1.44
N PRO A 51 -13.43 -0.04 -2.25
CA PRO A 51 -14.59 -0.88 -1.97
C PRO A 51 -14.49 -1.60 -0.62
N ALA A 52 -15.60 -2.15 -0.14
CA ALA A 52 -15.57 -3.03 1.04
C ALA A 52 -14.86 -4.38 0.73
N ARG A 53 -14.90 -4.83 -0.53
CA ARG A 53 -14.29 -6.08 -1.00
C ARG A 53 -13.75 -5.93 -2.42
N ILE A 54 -12.60 -6.54 -2.70
CA ILE A 54 -11.99 -6.66 -4.03
C ILE A 54 -11.62 -8.13 -4.24
N ASP A 55 -12.29 -8.83 -5.15
CA ASP A 55 -12.19 -10.29 -5.26
C ASP A 55 -12.41 -10.98 -3.90
N SER A 56 -11.42 -11.72 -3.39
CA SER A 56 -11.47 -12.38 -2.07
C SER A 56 -10.92 -11.50 -0.93
N PHE A 57 -10.33 -10.34 -1.24
CA PHE A 57 -9.81 -9.41 -0.25
C PHE A 57 -10.95 -8.61 0.39
N GLU A 58 -11.13 -8.76 1.69
CA GLU A 58 -12.02 -7.92 2.51
C GLU A 58 -11.23 -6.75 3.09
N LYS A 59 -11.78 -5.55 2.98
CA LYS A 59 -11.18 -4.38 3.64
C LYS A 59 -11.32 -4.58 5.14
N VAL A 60 -10.23 -4.47 5.88
CA VAL A 60 -10.23 -4.62 7.34
C VAL A 60 -10.09 -3.30 8.06
N MET A 61 -9.49 -2.30 7.42
CA MET A 61 -9.19 -1.03 8.08
C MET A 61 -8.87 0.09 7.09
N VAL A 62 -9.33 1.28 7.45
CA VAL A 62 -8.85 2.55 6.92
C VAL A 62 -8.21 3.30 8.08
N ARG A 63 -6.95 3.73 7.90
CA ARG A 63 -6.18 4.58 8.80
C ARG A 63 -5.96 5.90 8.10
N ILE A 64 -6.41 6.99 8.70
CA ILE A 64 -6.15 8.34 8.17
C ILE A 64 -5.15 8.98 9.12
N ASN A 65 -3.98 9.35 8.60
CA ASN A 65 -3.03 10.21 9.31
C ASN A 65 -3.21 11.64 8.79
N PRO A 66 -3.48 12.64 9.67
CA PRO A 66 -3.54 14.03 9.25
C PRO A 66 -2.20 14.58 8.74
N ASP A 67 -1.09 13.90 9.01
CA ASP A 67 0.21 14.20 8.42
C ASP A 67 0.22 13.81 6.93
N PRO A 68 0.35 14.78 6.00
CA PRO A 68 0.34 14.50 4.56
C PRO A 68 1.52 13.65 4.06
N GLU A 69 2.61 13.52 4.83
CA GLU A 69 3.74 12.65 4.49
C GLU A 69 3.47 11.16 4.82
N VAL A 70 2.50 10.89 5.70
CA VAL A 70 2.06 9.53 6.08
C VAL A 70 0.73 9.17 5.42
N GLY A 71 -0.17 10.15 5.30
CA GLY A 71 -1.43 10.14 4.58
C GLY A 71 -2.40 9.02 4.95
N THR A 72 -3.08 8.44 3.96
CA THR A 72 -4.11 7.40 4.16
C THR A 72 -3.52 6.01 3.95
N GLY A 73 -3.75 5.09 4.90
CA GLY A 73 -3.46 3.67 4.77
C GLY A 73 -4.75 2.85 4.75
N VAL A 74 -4.92 1.95 3.77
CA VAL A 74 -6.05 1.02 3.69
C VAL A 74 -5.51 -0.40 3.63
N SER A 75 -5.98 -1.26 4.53
CA SER A 75 -5.56 -2.66 4.59
C SER A 75 -6.72 -3.58 4.23
N TYR A 76 -6.42 -4.60 3.45
CA TYR A 76 -7.30 -5.71 3.10
C TYR A 76 -6.66 -7.04 3.48
N GLU A 77 -7.49 -8.02 3.80
CA GLU A 77 -7.08 -9.38 4.14
C GLU A 77 -7.93 -10.39 3.35
N ASP A 78 -7.32 -11.50 2.99
CA ASP A 78 -7.99 -12.66 2.39
C ASP A 78 -8.00 -13.83 3.39
N GLU A 79 -8.98 -14.72 3.28
CA GLU A 79 -9.13 -15.88 4.17
C GLU A 79 -7.93 -16.84 4.10
N ASN A 80 -7.15 -16.80 3.01
CA ASN A 80 -5.96 -17.63 2.82
C ASN A 80 -4.68 -17.01 3.41
N GLY A 81 -4.78 -15.91 4.17
CA GLY A 81 -3.64 -15.25 4.81
C GLY A 81 -2.90 -14.26 3.91
N SER A 82 -3.45 -13.93 2.74
CA SER A 82 -2.93 -12.85 1.91
C SER A 82 -3.33 -11.48 2.45
N LEU A 83 -2.44 -10.51 2.31
CA LEU A 83 -2.60 -9.14 2.78
C LEU A 83 -2.41 -8.17 1.62
N ALA A 84 -3.23 -7.14 1.54
CA ALA A 84 -3.02 -6.04 0.60
C ALA A 84 -3.14 -4.70 1.32
N ASP A 85 -2.04 -3.95 1.36
CA ASP A 85 -1.99 -2.61 1.92
C ASP A 85 -1.86 -1.57 0.81
N VAL A 86 -2.64 -0.50 0.90
CA VAL A 86 -2.56 0.67 0.04
C VAL A 86 -2.22 1.89 0.89
N TYR A 87 -1.20 2.63 0.49
CA TYR A 87 -0.78 3.88 1.14
C TYR A 87 -0.87 5.02 0.13
N ILE A 88 -1.53 6.10 0.53
CA ILE A 88 -1.65 7.35 -0.23
C ILE A 88 -0.96 8.43 0.59
N TYR A 89 0.07 9.07 0.03
CA TYR A 89 0.85 10.09 0.72
C TYR A 89 1.52 11.04 -0.28
N ARG A 90 1.97 12.20 0.20
CA ARG A 90 2.80 13.11 -0.59
C ARG A 90 4.27 12.79 -0.39
N ASN A 91 5.07 13.04 -1.41
CA ASN A 91 6.52 13.06 -1.29
C ASN A 91 7.05 14.27 -2.08
N ALA A 92 8.15 14.86 -1.58
CA ALA A 92 8.83 15.98 -2.24
C ALA A 92 9.82 15.51 -3.31
N GLU A 93 10.20 14.24 -3.29
CA GLU A 93 11.14 13.62 -4.23
C GLU A 93 10.48 13.37 -5.60
N SER A 94 11.27 13.11 -6.63
CA SER A 94 10.73 12.68 -7.93
C SER A 94 10.19 11.24 -7.86
N PHE A 95 9.26 10.90 -8.76
CA PHE A 95 8.66 9.56 -8.81
C PHE A 95 9.70 8.45 -8.88
N ASP A 96 10.66 8.60 -9.80
CA ASP A 96 11.68 7.58 -10.06
C ASP A 96 12.62 7.39 -8.87
N GLU A 97 13.06 8.49 -8.24
CA GLU A 97 13.88 8.42 -7.03
C GLU A 97 13.13 7.74 -5.88
N HIS A 98 11.86 8.08 -5.71
CA HIS A 98 11.03 7.50 -4.67
C HIS A 98 10.75 6.01 -4.93
N ALA A 99 10.49 5.62 -6.19
CA ALA A 99 10.31 4.24 -6.60
C ALA A 99 11.57 3.40 -6.31
N GLU A 100 12.75 3.90 -6.68
CA GLU A 100 14.02 3.24 -6.40
C GLU A 100 14.27 3.10 -4.88
N LYS A 101 13.98 4.16 -4.10
CA LYS A 101 14.06 4.11 -2.63
C LYS A 101 13.09 3.10 -2.04
N ALA A 102 11.85 3.04 -2.52
CA ALA A 102 10.85 2.08 -2.07
C ALA A 102 11.30 0.63 -2.35
N PHE A 103 11.85 0.39 -3.54
CA PHE A 103 12.43 -0.90 -3.92
C PHE A 103 13.59 -1.31 -3.01
N ARG A 104 14.59 -0.43 -2.83
CA ARG A 104 15.75 -0.68 -1.96
C ARG A 104 15.34 -0.90 -0.50
N ARG A 105 14.34 -0.16 0.00
CA ARG A 105 13.83 -0.34 1.37
C ARG A 105 13.29 -1.75 1.61
N LEU A 106 12.67 -2.38 0.61
CA LEU A 106 12.19 -3.77 0.72
C LEU A 106 13.36 -4.76 0.68
N LEU A 107 14.38 -4.54 -0.14
CA LEU A 107 15.60 -5.36 -0.13
C LEU A 107 16.35 -5.26 1.20
N ASP A 108 16.42 -4.07 1.79
CA ASP A 108 17.07 -3.82 3.07
C ASP A 108 16.20 -4.16 4.28
N ALA A 109 14.98 -4.66 4.09
CA ALA A 109 14.06 -4.99 5.18
C ALA A 109 14.67 -5.93 6.24
N PRO A 110 15.47 -6.96 5.90
CA PRO A 110 16.14 -7.82 6.89
C PRO A 110 17.13 -7.07 7.80
N LYS A 111 17.70 -5.95 7.33
CA LYS A 111 18.61 -5.12 8.14
C LYS A 111 17.86 -4.26 9.16
N LYS A 112 16.55 -4.07 8.96
CA LYS A 112 15.71 -3.17 9.75
C LYS A 112 14.74 -3.90 10.68
N SER A 113 14.49 -5.18 10.45
CA SER A 113 13.56 -5.99 11.25
C SER A 113 14.13 -7.38 11.50
N SER A 114 14.20 -7.79 12.76
CA SER A 114 14.62 -9.13 13.17
C SER A 114 13.65 -10.23 12.74
N LEU A 115 12.43 -9.86 12.37
CA LEU A 115 11.38 -10.77 11.94
C LEU A 115 11.53 -11.16 10.47
N ILE A 116 12.23 -10.36 9.68
CA ILE A 116 12.47 -10.59 8.26
C ILE A 116 13.88 -11.16 8.12
N ARG A 117 13.98 -12.43 7.73
CA ARG A 117 15.25 -13.15 7.60
C ARG A 117 15.92 -12.92 6.26
N SER A 118 15.13 -12.79 5.21
CA SER A 118 15.61 -12.47 3.86
C SER A 118 14.56 -11.70 3.07
N SER A 119 15.04 -10.98 2.07
CA SER A 119 14.23 -10.28 1.08
C SER A 119 15.02 -10.25 -0.22
N GLU A 120 14.46 -10.80 -1.29
CA GLU A 120 15.10 -10.89 -2.60
C GLU A 120 14.13 -10.42 -3.68
N ALA A 121 14.64 -9.73 -4.69
CA ALA A 121 13.84 -9.34 -5.86
C ALA A 121 13.60 -10.56 -6.76
N LEU A 122 12.38 -10.71 -7.24
CA LEU A 122 11.98 -11.73 -8.21
C LEU A 122 11.94 -11.09 -9.60
N GLY A 123 13.13 -10.88 -10.17
CA GLY A 123 13.33 -10.20 -11.44
C GLY A 123 13.61 -8.70 -11.30
N GLU A 124 13.81 -8.05 -12.44
CA GLU A 124 13.99 -6.59 -12.51
C GLU A 124 12.66 -5.86 -12.28
N PRO A 125 12.67 -4.71 -11.61
CA PRO A 125 11.48 -3.89 -11.51
C PRO A 125 11.07 -3.32 -12.88
N GLU A 126 9.77 -3.22 -13.09
CA GLU A 126 9.18 -2.61 -14.28
C GLU A 126 8.82 -1.15 -13.96
N ASN A 127 9.21 -0.21 -14.82
CA ASN A 127 8.79 1.18 -14.73
C ASN A 127 8.29 1.63 -16.11
N ALA A 128 6.98 1.62 -16.28
CA ALA A 128 6.34 1.98 -17.55
C ALA A 128 5.08 2.80 -17.27
N GLU A 129 4.85 3.81 -18.13
CA GLU A 129 3.63 4.63 -18.09
C GLU A 129 3.36 5.29 -16.71
N GLY A 130 4.42 5.63 -15.96
CA GLY A 130 4.31 6.19 -14.62
C GLY A 130 3.75 5.21 -13.59
N VAL A 131 3.97 3.90 -13.80
CA VAL A 131 3.67 2.83 -12.86
C VAL A 131 4.96 2.05 -12.64
N PHE A 132 5.36 1.93 -11.38
CA PHE A 132 6.48 1.12 -10.95
C PHE A 132 5.96 -0.18 -10.33
N ILE A 133 6.49 -1.33 -10.76
CA ILE A 133 6.11 -2.65 -10.27
C ILE A 133 7.37 -3.43 -9.90
N ALA A 134 7.37 -4.04 -8.72
CA ALA A 134 8.44 -4.92 -8.28
C ALA A 134 7.89 -6.13 -7.54
N ARG A 135 8.57 -7.27 -7.65
CA ARG A 135 8.22 -8.50 -6.94
C ARG A 135 9.36 -8.90 -6.02
N PHE A 136 9.00 -9.44 -4.87
CA PHE A 136 9.95 -9.87 -3.85
C PHE A 136 9.54 -11.22 -3.29
N ARG A 137 10.52 -12.06 -2.97
CA ARG A 137 10.35 -13.17 -2.03
C ARG A 137 10.95 -12.76 -0.70
N MET A 138 10.24 -13.02 0.39
CA MET A 138 10.66 -12.66 1.74
C MET A 138 10.49 -13.85 2.65
N ALA A 139 11.45 -14.09 3.55
CA ALA A 139 11.28 -15.02 4.65
C ALA A 139 10.95 -14.23 5.92
N VAL A 140 9.76 -14.42 6.48
CA VAL A 140 9.26 -13.71 7.66
C VAL A 140 8.84 -14.73 8.70
N ASP A 141 9.45 -14.70 9.88
CA ASP A 141 9.14 -15.60 11.02
C ASP A 141 8.98 -17.10 10.67
N GLY A 142 9.81 -17.60 9.75
CA GLY A 142 9.79 -18.99 9.31
C GLY A 142 8.82 -19.31 8.15
N GLU A 143 8.09 -18.32 7.66
CA GLU A 143 7.21 -18.42 6.49
C GLU A 143 7.85 -17.73 5.28
N THR A 144 7.67 -18.31 4.10
CA THR A 144 8.06 -17.66 2.84
C THR A 144 6.86 -16.97 2.23
N LEU A 145 7.02 -15.68 1.94
CA LEU A 145 6.00 -14.81 1.38
C LEU A 145 6.47 -14.26 0.03
N VAL A 146 5.53 -14.09 -0.89
CA VAL A 146 5.73 -13.36 -2.15
C VAL A 146 5.01 -12.02 -2.05
N SER A 147 5.75 -10.92 -2.15
CA SER A 147 5.23 -9.56 -2.07
C SER A 147 5.35 -8.88 -3.44
N ARG A 148 4.28 -8.23 -3.90
CA ARG A 148 4.28 -7.33 -5.06
C ARG A 148 4.12 -5.90 -4.57
N LEU A 149 5.05 -5.04 -4.98
CA LEU A 149 5.00 -3.60 -4.80
C LEU A 149 4.53 -2.97 -6.11
N ILE A 150 3.55 -2.09 -6.03
CA ILE A 150 3.06 -1.28 -7.15
C ILE A 150 3.00 0.16 -6.67
N LEU A 151 3.51 1.08 -7.46
CA LEU A 151 3.57 2.49 -7.12
C LEU A 151 3.18 3.31 -8.35
N PHE A 152 2.32 4.32 -8.17
CA PHE A 152 1.96 5.26 -9.22
C PHE A 152 1.56 6.61 -8.61
N GLU A 153 1.50 7.65 -9.44
CA GLU A 153 1.02 8.96 -9.02
C GLU A 153 -0.45 9.17 -9.40
N LYS A 154 -1.21 9.85 -8.53
CA LYS A 154 -2.54 10.38 -8.83
C LYS A 154 -2.75 11.71 -8.12
N ASN A 155 -3.15 12.76 -8.87
CA ASN A 155 -3.41 14.10 -8.34
C ASN A 155 -2.26 14.68 -7.47
N GLY A 156 -1.00 14.37 -7.79
CA GLY A 156 0.17 14.81 -7.00
C GLY A 156 0.45 14.01 -5.72
N TYR A 157 -0.26 12.89 -5.52
CA TYR A 157 -0.01 11.92 -4.45
C TYR A 157 0.56 10.63 -4.98
N TYR A 158 1.34 9.95 -4.14
CA TYR A 158 1.88 8.62 -4.40
C TYR A 158 0.95 7.57 -3.83
N VAL A 159 0.58 6.62 -4.68
CA VAL A 159 -0.24 5.48 -4.33
C VAL A 159 0.65 4.25 -4.35
N LYS A 160 0.99 3.75 -3.16
CA LYS A 160 1.82 2.56 -2.96
C LYS A 160 0.94 1.39 -2.54
N ILE A 161 0.83 0.39 -3.39
CA ILE A 161 0.11 -0.86 -3.14
C ILE A 161 1.15 -1.94 -2.85
N ARG A 162 0.96 -2.68 -1.75
CA ARG A 162 1.74 -3.86 -1.41
C ARG A 162 0.81 -5.03 -1.20
N ILE A 163 0.94 -6.05 -2.05
CA ILE A 163 0.15 -7.28 -1.96
C ILE A 163 1.11 -8.39 -1.57
N THR A 164 0.86 -9.07 -0.47
CA THR A 164 1.71 -10.14 0.06
C THR A 164 0.91 -11.41 0.25
N ASN A 165 1.42 -12.49 -0.31
CA ASN A 165 0.80 -13.82 -0.25
C ASN A 165 1.79 -14.81 0.37
N PRO A 166 1.33 -15.82 1.12
CA PRO A 166 2.15 -16.97 1.41
C PRO A 166 2.57 -17.68 0.11
N GLU A 167 3.82 -18.12 0.01
CA GLU A 167 4.33 -18.79 -1.21
C GLU A 167 3.61 -20.13 -1.48
N THR A 168 3.08 -20.76 -0.43
CA THR A 168 2.33 -22.02 -0.49
C THR A 168 0.91 -21.87 -1.02
N VAL A 169 0.38 -20.65 -1.07
CA VAL A 169 -0.91 -20.42 -1.70
C VAL A 169 -0.63 -20.33 -3.20
N GLU A 170 -0.98 -21.39 -3.94
CA GLU A 170 -1.17 -21.35 -5.39
C GLU A 170 -2.34 -20.41 -5.69
N GLN A 171 -2.14 -19.10 -5.50
CA GLN A 171 -3.05 -18.14 -6.06
C GLN A 171 -2.85 -18.21 -7.57
N GLU A 172 -3.94 -18.42 -8.31
CA GLU A 172 -3.99 -18.09 -9.73
C GLU A 172 -3.18 -16.80 -9.91
N ASP A 173 -2.21 -16.80 -10.83
CA ASP A 173 -1.33 -15.67 -11.13
C ASP A 173 -2.10 -14.34 -11.34
N GLY A 174 -3.44 -14.37 -11.41
CA GLY A 174 -4.39 -13.26 -11.53
C GLY A 174 -4.85 -12.55 -10.25
N LEU A 175 -4.78 -13.08 -9.02
CA LEU A 175 -5.37 -12.37 -7.85
C LEU A 175 -4.68 -11.04 -7.52
N ALA A 176 -3.35 -11.04 -7.36
CA ALA A 176 -2.60 -9.80 -7.12
C ALA A 176 -2.68 -8.79 -8.28
N PRO A 177 -2.58 -9.20 -9.58
CA PRO A 177 -2.87 -8.28 -10.68
C PRO A 177 -4.30 -7.74 -10.67
N ARG A 178 -5.33 -8.56 -10.44
CA ARG A 178 -6.74 -8.12 -10.43
C ARG A 178 -7.02 -7.11 -9.32
N PHE A 179 -6.48 -7.35 -8.13
CA PHE A 179 -6.53 -6.37 -7.04
C PHE A 179 -5.90 -5.04 -7.46
N ALA A 180 -4.70 -5.09 -8.04
CA ALA A 180 -4.00 -3.90 -8.50
C ALA A 180 -4.73 -3.16 -9.63
N GLU A 181 -5.29 -3.89 -10.59
CA GLU A 181 -6.08 -3.34 -11.70
C GLU A 181 -7.23 -2.48 -11.22
N THR A 182 -7.86 -2.82 -10.09
CA THR A 182 -8.94 -2.02 -9.49
C THR A 182 -8.49 -0.59 -9.21
N PHE A 183 -7.23 -0.37 -8.83
CA PHE A 183 -6.68 0.95 -8.56
C PHE A 183 -6.03 1.58 -9.80
N LEU A 184 -5.39 0.78 -10.65
CA LEU A 184 -4.79 1.26 -11.90
C LEU A 184 -5.86 1.79 -12.88
N LYS A 185 -7.05 1.19 -12.93
CA LYS A 185 -8.19 1.72 -13.70
C LYS A 185 -8.61 3.11 -13.23
N GLN A 186 -8.48 3.37 -11.92
CA GLN A 186 -8.81 4.66 -11.32
C GLN A 186 -7.72 5.72 -11.53
N LYS A 187 -6.47 5.34 -11.81
CA LYS A 187 -5.37 6.27 -12.11
C LYS A 187 -5.78 7.29 -13.19
N ASN A 188 -6.40 6.82 -14.26
CA ASN A 188 -6.74 7.62 -15.44
C ASN A 188 -8.17 8.22 -15.43
N THR A 189 -8.96 8.03 -14.37
CA THR A 189 -10.39 8.44 -14.36
C THR A 189 -10.62 9.96 -14.16
N THR A 190 -9.58 10.78 -14.12
CA THR A 190 -9.72 12.22 -13.84
C THR A 190 -10.05 13.02 -15.10
N GLU A 191 -11.20 12.80 -15.76
CA GLU A 191 -11.70 13.70 -16.83
C GLU A 191 -13.13 13.32 -17.24
N LYS A 192 -14.18 13.85 -16.58
CA LYS A 192 -15.52 13.99 -17.21
C LYS A 192 -16.58 14.85 -16.51
N ASN A 193 -16.31 15.49 -15.37
CA ASN A 193 -17.34 16.25 -14.64
C ASN A 193 -17.07 17.75 -14.51
N THR A 194 -16.55 18.41 -15.55
CA THR A 194 -16.45 19.88 -15.56
C THR A 194 -16.86 20.51 -16.89
N ILE A 195 -17.90 20.01 -17.58
CA ILE A 195 -18.59 20.80 -18.62
C ILE A 195 -20.08 20.41 -18.65
N THR A 196 -20.91 20.98 -17.77
CA THR A 196 -22.34 21.31 -18.03
C THR A 196 -22.95 22.02 -16.80
N SER A 197 -22.51 23.23 -16.51
CA SER A 197 -23.33 24.19 -15.74
C SER A 197 -23.18 25.60 -16.30
N GLY A 198 -23.21 25.71 -17.63
CA GLY A 198 -23.08 26.97 -18.34
C GLY A 198 -23.85 26.94 -19.65
N ALA A 199 -25.14 26.62 -19.60
CA ALA A 199 -26.12 27.01 -20.61
C ALA A 199 -27.49 26.41 -20.25
N GLU A 200 -28.28 27.13 -19.46
CA GLU A 200 -29.73 27.18 -19.72
C GLU A 200 -30.29 28.48 -19.13
N LYS A 201 -30.42 29.43 -20.06
CA LYS A 201 -31.35 30.57 -20.19
C LYS A 201 -31.78 31.37 -18.96
#